data_AF-A0A254Q7S8-F1
#
_entry.id   AF-A0A254Q7S8-F1
#
_cell.length_a   1.000
_cell.length_b   1.000
_cell.length_c   1.000
_cell.angle_alpha   90.00
_cell.angle_beta   90.00
_cell.angle_gamma   90.00
#
_symmetry.space_group_name_H-M   'P 1'
#
loop_
_entity.id
_entity.type
_entity.pdbx_description
1 polymer ?
#
loop_
_entity_poly.entity_id
_entity_poly.type
_entity_poly.pdbx_seq_one_letter_code
_entity_poly.pdbx_strand_id
1 'polypeptide(L)'
;MKVAIAGASGFIGKALISELKGTYSIVGLSRSQHTHSEEHSSCEWRNCDLFSLLDAEKALEGAEVAIYLVHSMRPSAHLSQGSFEDFDLIVADNFLRAAEKNNVKKIIYVGGLIPEDTKNLSKHLQSRREVEDVFLKSSVPTTILRAALILGSNGSSFQIMTRLVHRLPAMLCPKWTATPSQPVAVSDVLKSIRYCLENSETDGKIYDLGGPDVISYGDMMMKVAEILGKKRTLIRVPFLTPHLSALWVRLVTGAPKDLINPLIESLKSPLLVRESHQLKIPGHQFLGIDESLKQAIENYSTAKKPHAFQAPRDARHQVRSVQRMPLPPGWTAKDVAMEYMAYLPVMKPGFMKVEVTDRWVYFSNRFPYIRLLVLEYSPDRSWGHRELFYVRGGLFSKKSGRGRLEFREVLGGTACIAAIHDFRPRIPWYVYKVTQALVHLFVMKQFARHLASGRKLG
;
A
#
# COMPACT_ATOMS: atom_id res chain seq x y z
N MET A 1 8.24 -19.18 -18.84
CA MET A 1 7.23 -18.49 -18.02
C MET A 1 7.60 -17.02 -17.83
N LYS A 2 6.70 -16.08 -18.18
CA LYS A 2 6.88 -14.64 -17.96
C LYS A 2 6.23 -14.18 -16.63
N VAL A 3 7.03 -13.64 -15.72
CA VAL A 3 6.62 -13.31 -14.33
C VAL A 3 6.69 -11.80 -14.10
N ALA A 4 5.55 -11.16 -13.85
CA ALA A 4 5.49 -9.74 -13.51
C ALA A 4 5.53 -9.53 -12.00
N ILE A 5 6.35 -8.60 -11.51
CA ILE A 5 6.56 -8.34 -10.08
C ILE A 5 6.18 -6.89 -9.74
N ALA A 6 5.03 -6.72 -9.11
CA ALA A 6 4.64 -5.46 -8.47
C ALA A 6 5.40 -5.29 -7.15
N GLY A 7 6.07 -4.15 -6.98
CA GLY A 7 6.99 -3.94 -5.85
C GLY A 7 8.41 -4.44 -6.09
N ALA A 8 8.78 -4.71 -7.35
CA ALA A 8 10.11 -5.17 -7.80
C ALA A 8 11.29 -4.35 -7.25
N SER A 9 11.15 -3.02 -7.15
CA SER A 9 12.19 -2.13 -6.60
C SER A 9 12.34 -2.19 -5.06
N GLY A 10 11.45 -2.91 -4.38
CA GLY A 10 11.40 -3.05 -2.92
C GLY A 10 12.41 -4.07 -2.38
N PHE A 11 12.42 -4.24 -1.06
CA PHE A 11 13.30 -5.19 -0.36
C PHE A 11 13.13 -6.62 -0.88
N ILE A 12 11.92 -7.16 -0.80
CA ILE A 12 11.61 -8.53 -1.25
C ILE A 12 11.75 -8.62 -2.78
N GLY A 13 11.22 -7.63 -3.52
CA GLY A 13 11.25 -7.63 -4.98
C GLY A 13 12.67 -7.71 -5.57
N LYS A 14 13.64 -6.97 -5.02
CA LYS A 14 15.03 -7.04 -5.48
C LYS A 14 15.67 -8.39 -5.20
N ALA A 15 15.44 -8.93 -4.01
CA ALA A 15 15.96 -10.24 -3.64
C ALA A 15 15.34 -11.35 -4.50
N LEU A 16 14.04 -11.24 -4.79
CA LEU A 16 13.31 -12.15 -5.67
C LEU A 16 13.80 -12.09 -7.13
N ILE A 17 14.08 -10.90 -7.67
CA ILE A 17 14.68 -10.78 -9.01
C ILE A 17 16.01 -11.54 -9.05
N SER A 18 16.84 -11.40 -8.02
CA SER A 18 18.13 -12.11 -7.96
C SER A 18 17.98 -13.62 -7.80
N GLU A 19 16.95 -14.09 -7.09
CA GLU A 19 16.64 -15.52 -6.90
C GLU A 19 16.13 -16.17 -8.20
N LEU A 20 15.30 -15.43 -8.95
CA LEU A 20 14.60 -15.96 -10.12
C LEU A 20 15.35 -15.75 -11.45
N LYS A 21 16.45 -14.98 -11.44
CA LYS A 21 17.22 -14.67 -12.66
C LYS A 21 17.75 -15.96 -13.32
N GLY A 22 17.73 -16.00 -14.65
CA GLY A 22 18.20 -17.15 -15.44
C GLY A 22 17.17 -18.28 -15.59
N THR A 23 16.16 -18.36 -14.72
CA THR A 23 15.09 -19.37 -14.80
C THR A 23 13.79 -18.83 -15.40
N TYR A 24 13.47 -17.55 -15.16
CA TYR A 24 12.22 -16.92 -15.58
C TYR A 24 12.46 -15.64 -16.39
N SER A 25 11.52 -15.30 -17.27
CA SER A 25 11.48 -14.00 -17.94
C SER A 25 10.81 -13.00 -17.00
N ILE A 26 11.59 -12.17 -16.32
CA ILE A 26 11.11 -11.29 -15.25
C ILE A 26 10.72 -9.92 -15.79
N VAL A 27 9.55 -9.42 -15.38
CA VAL A 27 9.08 -8.05 -15.61
C VAL A 27 8.95 -7.30 -14.29
N GLY A 28 9.81 -6.32 -14.06
CA GLY A 28 9.80 -5.50 -12.86
C GLY A 28 8.90 -4.27 -13.02
N LEU A 29 7.89 -4.12 -12.16
CA LEU A 29 7.01 -2.95 -12.20
C LEU A 29 7.53 -1.86 -11.25
N SER A 30 7.75 -0.66 -11.78
CA SER A 30 8.23 0.48 -10.98
C SER A 30 7.69 1.81 -11.48
N ARG A 31 7.55 2.79 -10.58
CA ARG A 31 7.16 4.16 -10.92
C ARG A 31 8.31 4.98 -11.50
N SER A 32 9.54 4.66 -11.12
CA SER A 32 10.72 5.37 -11.61
C SER A 32 11.21 4.70 -12.88
N GLN A 33 11.72 5.50 -13.81
CA GLN A 33 12.41 4.97 -14.97
C GLN A 33 13.72 4.33 -14.52
N HIS A 34 13.93 3.09 -14.92
CA HIS A 34 15.18 2.38 -14.73
C HIS A 34 15.93 2.43 -16.06
N THR A 35 17.05 3.15 -16.09
CA THR A 35 17.96 3.18 -17.25
C THR A 35 18.67 1.83 -17.35
N HIS A 36 18.76 1.25 -18.55
CA HIS A 36 19.53 0.02 -18.80
C HIS A 36 20.96 0.12 -18.22
N SER A 37 21.22 -0.61 -17.14
CA SER A 37 22.54 -0.93 -16.61
C SER A 37 22.70 -2.45 -16.64
N GLU A 38 23.90 -2.98 -16.40
CA GLU A 38 24.12 -4.44 -16.33
C GLU A 38 23.25 -5.12 -15.25
N GLU A 39 22.92 -4.44 -14.14
CA GLU A 39 21.94 -4.91 -13.13
C GLU A 39 20.50 -5.00 -13.69
N HIS A 40 20.19 -4.28 -14.77
CA HIS A 40 18.89 -4.33 -15.45
C HIS A 40 18.84 -5.37 -16.59
N SER A 41 19.93 -6.10 -16.87
CA SER A 41 19.93 -7.15 -17.91
C SER A 41 19.05 -8.35 -17.53
N SER A 42 18.88 -8.62 -16.23
CA SER A 42 18.15 -9.80 -15.74
C SER A 42 16.63 -9.58 -15.63
N CYS A 43 16.11 -8.40 -15.99
CA CYS A 43 14.70 -8.04 -15.78
C CYS A 43 14.26 -6.92 -16.74
N GLU A 44 13.13 -7.13 -17.43
CA GLU A 44 12.45 -6.09 -18.20
C GLU A 44 11.75 -5.11 -17.24
N TRP A 45 12.19 -3.85 -17.19
CA TRP A 45 11.54 -2.84 -16.34
C TRP A 45 10.43 -2.10 -17.08
N ARG A 46 9.21 -2.17 -16.54
CA ARG A 46 8.05 -1.42 -17.06
C ARG A 46 7.63 -0.32 -16.10
N ASN A 47 7.43 0.87 -16.67
CA ASN A 47 6.91 2.00 -15.90
C ASN A 47 5.44 1.74 -15.55
N CYS A 48 5.13 1.75 -14.25
CA CYS A 48 3.80 1.47 -13.74
C CYS A 48 3.53 2.26 -12.45
N ASP A 49 2.61 3.22 -12.50
CA ASP A 49 1.91 3.69 -11.30
C ASP A 49 0.66 2.85 -11.08
N LEU A 50 0.67 1.98 -10.07
CA LEU A 50 -0.45 1.08 -9.76
C LEU A 50 -1.73 1.80 -9.32
N PHE A 51 -1.69 3.10 -9.04
CA PHE A 51 -2.93 3.88 -8.91
C PHE A 51 -3.59 4.20 -10.26
N SER A 52 -2.88 4.01 -11.38
CA SER A 52 -3.42 4.08 -12.74
C SER A 52 -3.71 2.67 -13.21
N LEU A 53 -5.00 2.32 -13.29
CA LEU A 53 -5.43 1.05 -13.89
C LEU A 53 -4.86 0.88 -15.31
N LEU A 54 -4.83 1.95 -16.12
CA LEU A 54 -4.23 1.91 -17.45
C LEU A 54 -2.75 1.52 -17.44
N ASP A 55 -1.98 2.03 -16.47
CA ASP A 55 -0.57 1.71 -16.38
C ASP A 55 -0.39 0.24 -15.94
N ALA A 56 -1.21 -0.22 -14.99
CA ALA A 56 -1.21 -1.62 -14.53
C ALA A 56 -1.57 -2.59 -15.67
N GLU A 57 -2.59 -2.27 -16.48
CA GLU A 57 -3.00 -3.05 -17.65
C GLU A 57 -1.84 -3.19 -18.66
N LYS A 58 -1.18 -2.09 -19.01
CA LYS A 58 -0.03 -2.12 -19.93
C LYS A 58 1.16 -2.86 -19.33
N ALA A 59 1.38 -2.68 -18.04
CA ALA A 59 2.51 -3.28 -17.33
C ALA A 59 2.40 -4.82 -17.26
N LEU A 60 1.20 -5.37 -17.19
CA LEU A 60 0.95 -6.81 -17.12
C LEU A 60 0.79 -7.50 -18.49
N GLU A 61 0.90 -6.77 -19.59
CA GLU A 61 0.75 -7.34 -20.94
C GLU A 61 1.73 -8.49 -21.20
N GLY A 62 1.17 -9.66 -21.55
CA GLY A 62 1.92 -10.91 -21.80
C GLY A 62 2.49 -11.60 -20.56
N ALA A 63 2.17 -11.14 -19.34
CA ALA A 63 2.56 -11.84 -18.12
C ALA A 63 1.70 -13.10 -17.91
N GLU A 64 2.33 -14.22 -17.57
CA GLU A 64 1.61 -15.47 -17.26
C GLU A 64 1.31 -15.57 -15.76
N VAL A 65 2.24 -15.11 -14.92
CA VAL A 65 2.10 -15.07 -13.47
C VAL A 65 2.45 -13.68 -12.96
N ALA A 66 1.70 -13.22 -11.96
CA ALA A 66 1.91 -11.90 -11.37
C ALA A 66 2.15 -12.00 -9.85
N ILE A 67 3.22 -11.39 -9.35
CA ILE A 67 3.61 -11.39 -7.94
C ILE A 67 3.35 -10.00 -7.37
N TYR A 68 2.53 -9.91 -6.31
CA TYR A 68 2.16 -8.67 -5.66
C TYR A 68 2.87 -8.51 -4.31
N LEU A 69 3.83 -7.58 -4.25
CA LEU A 69 4.65 -7.29 -3.06
C LEU A 69 4.44 -5.85 -2.55
N VAL A 70 3.37 -5.19 -2.98
CA VAL A 70 3.15 -3.76 -2.73
C VAL A 70 2.48 -3.53 -1.38
N HIS A 71 2.95 -2.47 -0.71
CA HIS A 71 2.34 -1.96 0.51
C HIS A 71 2.49 -0.43 0.59
N SER A 72 1.40 0.27 0.81
CA SER A 72 1.24 1.73 0.61
C SER A 72 1.53 2.55 1.86
N MET A 73 2.45 2.10 2.73
CA MET A 73 2.91 2.84 3.90
C MET A 73 3.92 3.97 3.57
N ARG A 74 4.24 4.17 2.29
CA ARG A 74 5.07 5.29 1.82
C ARG A 74 4.19 6.29 1.08
N PRO A 75 4.42 7.60 1.25
CA PRO A 75 3.73 8.61 0.45
C PRO A 75 3.85 8.30 -1.05
N SER A 76 2.72 8.36 -1.75
CA SER A 76 2.63 8.06 -3.19
C SER A 76 2.66 9.30 -4.07
N ALA A 77 2.52 10.49 -3.48
CA ALA A 77 2.55 11.80 -4.14
C ALA A 77 3.22 12.86 -3.23
N HIS A 78 3.43 14.10 -3.72
CA HIS A 78 3.98 15.19 -2.90
C HIS A 78 2.97 15.66 -1.84
N LEU A 79 1.68 15.55 -2.15
CA LEU A 79 0.62 15.55 -1.17
C LEU A 79 -0.24 14.29 -1.35
N SER A 80 -0.28 13.44 -0.33
CA SER A 80 -1.20 12.31 -0.23
C SER A 80 -2.23 12.63 0.86
N GLN A 81 -3.51 12.65 0.49
CA GLN A 81 -4.65 12.85 1.39
C GLN A 81 -5.49 11.58 1.38
N GLY A 82 -5.46 10.81 2.46
CA GLY A 82 -6.15 9.52 2.51
C GLY A 82 -5.47 8.59 3.51
N SER A 83 -6.13 7.48 3.80
CA SER A 83 -5.60 6.43 4.66
C SER A 83 -4.72 5.47 3.83
N PHE A 84 -3.74 4.82 4.46
CA PHE A 84 -2.90 3.85 3.72
C PHE A 84 -3.70 2.60 3.37
N GLU A 85 -4.73 2.30 4.16
CA GLU A 85 -5.74 1.27 3.94
C GLU A 85 -6.46 1.49 2.60
N ASP A 86 -6.91 2.72 2.34
CA ASP A 86 -7.57 3.07 1.08
C ASP A 86 -6.61 3.07 -0.11
N PHE A 87 -5.36 3.48 0.12
CA PHE A 87 -4.33 3.43 -0.91
C PHE A 87 -4.01 1.99 -1.32
N ASP A 88 -3.83 1.10 -0.35
CA ASP A 88 -3.58 -0.32 -0.61
C ASP A 88 -4.75 -0.99 -1.33
N LEU A 89 -5.98 -0.68 -0.91
CA LEU A 89 -7.19 -1.23 -1.50
C LEU A 89 -7.32 -0.85 -2.99
N ILE A 90 -7.15 0.43 -3.36
CA ILE A 90 -7.20 0.86 -4.78
C ILE A 90 -6.12 0.17 -5.60
N VAL A 91 -4.88 0.13 -5.09
CA VAL A 91 -3.73 -0.38 -5.84
C VAL A 91 -3.84 -1.89 -6.05
N ALA A 92 -4.30 -2.64 -5.05
CA ALA A 92 -4.57 -4.08 -5.17
C ALA A 92 -5.69 -4.36 -6.18
N ASP A 93 -6.81 -3.64 -6.09
CA ASP A 93 -7.93 -3.79 -7.02
C ASP A 93 -7.56 -3.40 -8.46
N ASN A 94 -6.73 -2.36 -8.65
CA ASN A 94 -6.17 -2.03 -9.97
C ASN A 94 -5.30 -3.15 -10.54
N PHE A 95 -4.40 -3.69 -9.71
CA PHE A 95 -3.52 -4.77 -10.13
C PHE A 95 -4.31 -6.02 -10.49
N LEU A 96 -5.31 -6.36 -9.69
CA LEU A 96 -6.18 -7.51 -9.93
C LEU A 96 -6.95 -7.37 -11.26
N ARG A 97 -7.63 -6.25 -11.48
CA ARG A 97 -8.36 -6.00 -12.73
C ARG A 97 -7.45 -6.02 -13.95
N ALA A 98 -6.24 -5.48 -13.80
CA ALA A 98 -5.24 -5.54 -14.85
C ALA A 98 -4.76 -6.98 -15.12
N ALA A 99 -4.64 -7.81 -14.07
CA ALA A 99 -4.29 -9.21 -14.20
C ALA A 99 -5.40 -10.01 -14.91
N GLU A 100 -6.67 -9.79 -14.53
CA GLU A 100 -7.84 -10.38 -15.20
C GLU A 100 -7.90 -9.99 -16.68
N LYS A 101 -7.75 -8.70 -16.99
CA LYS A 101 -7.77 -8.21 -18.39
C LYS A 101 -6.66 -8.83 -19.24
N ASN A 102 -5.50 -9.10 -18.67
CA ASN A 102 -4.36 -9.67 -19.36
C ASN A 102 -4.30 -11.21 -19.29
N ASN A 103 -5.36 -11.86 -18.78
CA ASN A 103 -5.43 -13.32 -18.65
C ASN A 103 -4.25 -13.92 -17.87
N VAL A 104 -3.80 -13.22 -16.82
CA VAL A 104 -2.81 -13.76 -15.89
C VAL A 104 -3.37 -15.04 -15.28
N LYS A 105 -2.59 -16.11 -15.31
CA LYS A 105 -3.04 -17.46 -14.91
C LYS A 105 -3.01 -17.65 -13.40
N LYS A 106 -2.11 -16.94 -12.71
CA LYS A 106 -1.89 -17.07 -11.26
C LYS A 106 -1.37 -15.77 -10.65
N ILE A 107 -1.83 -15.46 -9.44
CA ILE A 107 -1.27 -14.40 -8.60
C ILE A 107 -0.59 -15.01 -7.37
N ILE A 108 0.55 -14.46 -6.96
CA ILE A 108 1.14 -14.72 -5.65
C ILE A 108 1.17 -13.41 -4.88
N TYR A 109 0.45 -13.34 -3.77
CA TYR A 109 0.40 -12.17 -2.89
C TYR A 109 1.20 -12.43 -1.61
N VAL A 110 2.15 -11.55 -1.28
CA VAL A 110 2.84 -11.57 0.02
C VAL A 110 2.16 -10.58 0.97
N GLY A 111 1.30 -11.12 1.82
CA GLY A 111 0.44 -10.46 2.78
C GLY A 111 1.05 -10.25 4.16
N GLY A 112 0.22 -9.82 5.10
CA GLY A 112 0.59 -9.71 6.53
C GLY A 112 -0.12 -10.81 7.30
N LEU A 113 0.55 -11.40 8.29
CA LEU A 113 -0.09 -12.40 9.14
C LEU A 113 -1.32 -11.81 9.84
N ILE A 114 -2.42 -12.55 9.82
CA ILE A 114 -3.67 -12.15 10.46
C ILE A 114 -3.83 -12.98 11.74
N PRO A 115 -3.99 -12.35 12.91
CA PRO A 115 -4.17 -13.05 14.18
C PRO A 115 -5.48 -13.85 14.17
N GLU A 116 -5.56 -14.88 15.03
CA GLU A 116 -6.78 -15.66 15.20
C GLU A 116 -7.96 -14.80 15.70
N ASP A 117 -7.70 -13.94 16.70
CA ASP A 117 -8.67 -12.94 17.13
C ASP A 117 -8.72 -11.79 16.12
N THR A 118 -9.77 -11.81 15.31
CA THR A 118 -10.02 -10.79 14.29
C THR A 118 -10.99 -9.70 14.74
N LYS A 119 -11.47 -9.71 15.99
CA LYS A 119 -12.45 -8.71 16.46
C LYS A 119 -11.85 -7.30 16.56
N ASN A 120 -10.58 -7.20 16.94
CA ASN A 120 -9.90 -5.92 17.21
C ASN A 120 -8.61 -5.78 16.41
N LEU A 121 -8.70 -5.94 15.09
CA LEU A 121 -7.54 -5.74 14.22
C LEU A 121 -7.08 -4.28 14.24
N SER A 122 -5.77 -4.06 14.33
CA SER A 122 -5.20 -2.74 14.04
C SER A 122 -5.51 -2.35 12.60
N LYS A 123 -5.52 -1.04 12.32
CA LYS A 123 -5.70 -0.52 10.95
C LYS A 123 -4.75 -1.15 9.93
N HIS A 124 -3.52 -1.41 10.34
CA HIS A 124 -2.52 -2.07 9.52
C HIS A 124 -2.97 -3.49 9.14
N LEU A 125 -3.33 -4.31 10.13
CA LEU A 125 -3.78 -5.69 9.89
C LEU A 125 -5.11 -5.75 9.12
N GLN A 126 -6.03 -4.82 9.39
CA GLN A 126 -7.27 -4.69 8.64
C GLN A 126 -7.01 -4.38 7.17
N SER A 127 -6.10 -3.46 6.84
CA SER A 127 -5.69 -3.19 5.45
C SER A 127 -5.14 -4.45 4.77
N ARG A 128 -4.27 -5.21 5.45
CA ARG A 128 -3.71 -6.46 4.89
C ARG A 128 -4.81 -7.46 4.59
N ARG A 129 -5.79 -7.61 5.48
CA ARG A 129 -6.98 -8.46 5.27
C ARG A 129 -7.85 -7.99 4.10
N GLU A 130 -8.11 -6.68 4.00
CA GLU A 130 -8.89 -6.14 2.87
C GLU A 130 -8.23 -6.40 1.53
N VAL A 131 -6.90 -6.32 1.45
CA VAL A 131 -6.14 -6.69 0.23
C VAL A 131 -6.25 -8.20 -0.06
N GLU A 132 -6.20 -9.06 0.95
CA GLU A 132 -6.46 -10.50 0.76
C GLU A 132 -7.85 -10.74 0.19
N ASP A 133 -8.87 -10.09 0.76
CA ASP A 133 -10.25 -10.22 0.32
C ASP A 133 -10.45 -9.76 -1.14
N VAL A 134 -9.69 -8.75 -1.60
CA VAL A 134 -9.68 -8.35 -3.02
C VAL A 134 -9.25 -9.52 -3.91
N PHE A 135 -8.12 -10.15 -3.60
CA PHE A 135 -7.59 -11.23 -4.42
C PHE A 135 -8.41 -12.52 -4.33
N LEU A 136 -8.93 -12.86 -3.14
CA LEU A 136 -9.75 -14.05 -2.91
C LEU A 136 -11.09 -14.03 -3.64
N LYS A 137 -11.63 -12.83 -3.95
CA LYS A 137 -12.89 -12.67 -4.68
C LYS A 137 -12.72 -12.71 -6.20
N SER A 138 -11.49 -12.84 -6.70
CA SER A 138 -11.22 -12.76 -8.13
C SER A 138 -11.33 -14.10 -8.85
N SER A 139 -11.43 -14.02 -10.18
CA SER A 139 -11.38 -15.20 -11.06
C SER A 139 -9.97 -15.79 -11.23
N VAL A 140 -8.91 -15.01 -10.95
CA VAL A 140 -7.52 -15.46 -11.06
C VAL A 140 -7.11 -16.16 -9.77
N PRO A 141 -6.70 -17.44 -9.81
CA PRO A 141 -6.30 -18.16 -8.60
C PRO A 141 -5.11 -17.45 -7.95
N THR A 142 -5.28 -17.11 -6.67
CA THR A 142 -4.28 -16.37 -5.90
C THR A 142 -3.75 -17.21 -4.75
N THR A 143 -2.44 -17.44 -4.73
CA THR A 143 -1.75 -17.98 -3.55
C THR A 143 -1.40 -16.83 -2.62
N ILE A 144 -1.83 -16.89 -1.36
CA ILE A 144 -1.56 -15.86 -0.35
C ILE A 144 -0.49 -16.37 0.62
N LEU A 145 0.61 -15.63 0.73
CA LEU A 145 1.71 -15.89 1.66
C LEU A 145 1.71 -14.82 2.75
N ARG A 146 1.22 -15.15 3.93
CA ARG A 146 1.13 -14.25 5.08
C ARG A 146 2.39 -14.32 5.92
N ALA A 147 3.01 -13.19 6.23
CA ALA A 147 4.16 -13.14 7.14
C ALA A 147 3.98 -12.06 8.21
N ALA A 148 4.43 -12.33 9.44
CA ALA A 148 4.34 -11.35 10.52
C ALA A 148 5.46 -10.31 10.40
N LEU A 149 6.72 -10.79 10.41
CA LEU A 149 7.92 -10.00 10.25
C LEU A 149 8.89 -10.75 9.36
N ILE A 150 9.27 -10.13 8.24
CA ILE A 150 10.27 -10.69 7.32
C ILE A 150 11.64 -10.11 7.70
N LEU A 151 12.55 -10.97 8.15
CA LEU A 151 13.89 -10.62 8.57
C LEU A 151 14.84 -10.55 7.37
N GLY A 152 15.49 -9.41 7.21
CA GLY A 152 16.60 -9.26 6.28
C GLY A 152 17.11 -7.83 6.26
N SER A 153 18.35 -7.69 5.82
CA SER A 153 19.14 -6.46 6.00
C SER A 153 18.46 -5.21 5.45
N ASN A 154 17.71 -5.32 4.35
CA ASN A 154 17.06 -4.20 3.67
C ASN A 154 15.57 -4.01 4.06
N GLY A 155 15.02 -4.85 4.94
CA GLY A 155 13.64 -4.76 5.42
C GLY A 155 13.42 -3.55 6.34
N SER A 156 12.29 -2.86 6.21
CA SER A 156 11.99 -1.65 7.00
C SER A 156 11.99 -1.90 8.50
N SER A 157 11.32 -2.96 8.95
CA SER A 157 11.23 -3.30 10.38
C SER A 157 12.59 -3.66 10.96
N PHE A 158 13.39 -4.46 10.25
CA PHE A 158 14.75 -4.78 10.64
C PHE A 158 15.65 -3.52 10.69
N GLN A 159 15.54 -2.64 9.70
CA GLN A 159 16.25 -1.36 9.64
C GLN A 159 15.87 -0.39 10.79
N ILE A 160 14.63 -0.43 11.27
CA ILE A 160 14.18 0.32 12.46
C ILE A 160 14.81 -0.32 13.71
N MET A 161 14.64 -1.63 13.88
CA MET A 161 15.12 -2.41 15.01
C MET A 161 16.63 -2.25 15.22
N THR A 162 17.44 -2.51 14.20
CA THR A 162 18.90 -2.43 14.26
C THR A 162 19.38 -0.99 14.54
N ARG A 163 18.68 0.03 14.03
CA ARG A 163 19.00 1.44 14.38
C ARG A 163 18.74 1.78 15.84
N LEU A 164 17.64 1.28 16.42
CA LEU A 164 17.37 1.45 17.85
C LEU A 164 18.50 0.83 18.68
N VAL A 165 18.89 -0.41 18.35
CA VAL A 165 20.00 -1.11 19.02
C VAL A 165 21.34 -0.39 18.85
N HIS A 166 21.63 0.18 17.68
CA HIS A 166 22.86 0.95 17.50
C HIS A 166 22.88 2.22 18.35
N ARG A 167 21.77 2.96 18.41
CA ARG A 167 21.72 4.35 18.89
C ARG A 167 21.34 4.50 20.36
N LEU A 168 20.61 3.54 20.94
CA LEU A 168 20.10 3.63 22.31
C LEU A 168 20.84 2.65 23.23
N PRO A 169 21.64 3.11 24.20
CA PRO A 169 22.23 2.23 25.21
C PRO A 169 21.16 1.63 26.14
N ALA A 170 20.08 2.38 26.41
CA ALA A 170 18.89 1.91 27.12
C ALA A 170 17.63 2.17 26.28
N MET A 171 16.76 1.17 26.16
CA MET A 171 15.55 1.21 25.36
C MET A 171 14.33 1.15 26.28
N LEU A 172 13.57 2.25 26.33
CA LEU A 172 12.28 2.32 27.02
C LEU A 172 11.20 1.71 26.12
N CYS A 173 10.76 0.50 26.46
CA CYS A 173 9.85 -0.28 25.64
C CYS A 173 8.48 -0.42 26.31
N PRO A 174 7.38 -0.11 25.62
CA PRO A 174 6.04 -0.42 26.12
C PRO A 174 5.83 -1.92 26.35
N LYS A 175 4.84 -2.30 27.18
CA LYS A 175 4.49 -3.71 27.43
C LYS A 175 4.28 -4.55 26.15
N TRP A 176 3.70 -3.98 25.09
CA TRP A 176 3.45 -4.70 23.83
C TRP A 176 4.70 -5.08 23.04
N THR A 177 5.91 -4.64 23.42
CA THR A 177 7.12 -5.20 22.81
C THR A 177 7.38 -6.63 23.27
N ALA A 178 6.68 -7.10 24.31
CA ALA A 178 6.70 -8.48 24.79
C ALA A 178 5.63 -9.36 24.10
N THR A 179 4.79 -8.80 23.22
CA THR A 179 3.80 -9.57 22.46
C THR A 179 4.52 -10.59 21.58
N PRO A 180 4.09 -11.87 21.57
CA PRO A 180 4.75 -12.92 20.81
C PRO A 180 4.52 -12.75 19.30
N SER A 181 5.56 -13.02 18.53
CA SER A 181 5.55 -13.02 17.07
C SER A 181 6.38 -14.16 16.51
N GLN A 182 6.07 -14.61 15.30
CA GLN A 182 6.81 -15.67 14.62
C GLN A 182 7.42 -15.12 13.33
N PRO A 183 8.64 -14.56 13.38
CA PRO A 183 9.30 -13.97 12.22
C PRO A 183 9.78 -15.04 11.23
N VAL A 184 10.05 -14.64 9.99
CA VAL A 184 10.55 -15.52 8.93
C VAL A 184 11.74 -14.87 8.22
N ALA A 185 12.75 -15.65 7.84
CA ALA A 185 13.86 -15.15 7.04
C ALA A 185 13.38 -14.75 5.63
N VAL A 186 13.96 -13.69 5.05
CA VAL A 186 13.65 -13.33 3.66
C VAL A 186 13.99 -14.45 2.69
N SER A 187 15.07 -15.19 2.92
CA SER A 187 15.45 -16.36 2.11
C SER A 187 14.35 -17.43 2.07
N ASP A 188 13.69 -17.70 3.20
CA ASP A 188 12.58 -18.64 3.26
C ASP A 188 11.33 -18.12 2.56
N VAL A 189 11.07 -16.80 2.61
CA VAL A 189 10.00 -16.17 1.83
C VAL A 189 10.26 -16.32 0.33
N LEU A 190 11.49 -16.12 -0.13
CA LEU A 190 11.84 -16.28 -1.55
C LEU A 190 11.68 -17.74 -2.00
N LYS A 191 12.15 -18.69 -1.20
CA LYS A 191 11.95 -20.14 -1.44
C LYS A 191 10.46 -20.50 -1.48
N SER A 192 9.66 -19.91 -0.60
CA SER A 192 8.20 -20.09 -0.56
C SER A 192 7.54 -19.58 -1.84
N ILE A 193 7.91 -18.37 -2.30
CA ILE A 193 7.41 -17.81 -3.56
C ILE A 193 7.80 -18.72 -4.73
N ARG A 194 9.06 -19.17 -4.79
CA ARG A 194 9.54 -20.07 -5.84
C ARG A 194 8.81 -21.40 -5.83
N TYR A 195 8.64 -22.01 -4.66
CA TYR A 195 7.86 -23.24 -4.50
C TYR A 195 6.44 -23.04 -5.06
N CYS A 196 5.77 -21.96 -4.66
CA CYS A 196 4.44 -21.67 -5.22
C CYS A 196 4.47 -21.44 -6.73
N LEU A 197 5.49 -20.78 -7.30
CA LEU A 197 5.60 -20.62 -8.75
C LEU A 197 5.67 -21.95 -9.51
N GLU A 198 6.30 -22.95 -8.92
CA GLU A 198 6.58 -24.26 -9.55
C GLU A 198 5.47 -25.29 -9.30
N ASN A 199 4.57 -25.05 -8.34
CA ASN A 199 3.66 -26.06 -7.79
C ASN A 199 2.19 -25.58 -7.78
N SER A 200 1.38 -26.11 -8.69
CA SER A 200 -0.03 -25.71 -8.87
C SER A 200 -0.94 -26.14 -7.73
N GLU A 201 -0.54 -27.09 -6.88
CA GLU A 201 -1.31 -27.46 -5.69
C GLU A 201 -1.37 -26.33 -4.66
N THR A 202 -0.56 -25.27 -4.83
CA THR A 202 -0.59 -24.06 -3.98
C THR A 202 -1.60 -23.01 -4.48
N ASP A 203 -2.19 -23.20 -5.66
CA ASP A 203 -3.09 -22.23 -6.30
C ASP A 203 -4.36 -22.03 -5.47
N GLY A 204 -4.76 -20.78 -5.26
CA GLY A 204 -5.96 -20.43 -4.49
C GLY A 204 -5.86 -20.71 -2.99
N LYS A 205 -4.68 -21.10 -2.47
CA LYS A 205 -4.48 -21.42 -1.06
C LYS A 205 -3.84 -20.27 -0.28
N ILE A 206 -4.04 -20.32 1.03
CA ILE A 206 -3.48 -19.36 1.97
C ILE A 206 -2.48 -20.08 2.86
N TYR A 207 -1.29 -19.50 2.98
CA TYR A 207 -0.23 -20.01 3.81
C TYR A 207 0.31 -18.95 4.76
N ASP A 208 0.52 -19.35 6.01
CA ASP A 208 1.18 -18.57 7.04
C ASP A 208 2.68 -18.95 7.05
N LEU A 209 3.55 -17.96 6.91
CA LEU A 209 5.00 -18.09 6.89
C LEU A 209 5.60 -17.58 8.20
N GLY A 210 6.30 -18.46 8.91
CA GLY A 210 7.03 -18.18 10.14
C GLY A 210 8.12 -19.22 10.33
N GLY A 211 9.25 -18.79 10.87
CA GLY A 211 10.33 -19.68 11.30
C GLY A 211 9.91 -20.54 12.51
N PRO A 212 10.81 -21.41 12.99
CA PRO A 212 10.49 -22.33 14.09
C PRO A 212 10.32 -21.61 15.43
N ASP A 213 10.87 -20.41 15.60
CA ASP A 213 10.92 -19.71 16.88
C ASP A 213 9.80 -18.67 17.06
N VAL A 214 9.13 -18.73 18.22
CA VAL A 214 8.25 -17.66 18.69
C VAL A 214 9.05 -16.72 19.59
N ILE A 215 9.10 -15.44 19.23
CA ILE A 215 9.91 -14.44 19.93
C ILE A 215 9.22 -13.07 19.98
N SER A 216 9.51 -12.31 21.02
CA SER A 216 9.03 -10.92 21.14
C SER A 216 9.96 -9.93 20.43
N TYR A 217 9.45 -8.75 20.06
CA TYR A 217 10.28 -7.68 19.51
C TYR A 217 11.36 -7.21 20.48
N GLY A 218 11.07 -7.20 21.79
CA GLY A 218 12.05 -6.88 22.81
C GLY A 218 13.24 -7.85 22.79
N ASP A 219 12.96 -9.15 22.73
CA ASP A 219 13.99 -10.18 22.75
C ASP A 219 14.76 -10.23 21.43
N MET A 220 14.11 -9.98 20.29
CA MET A 220 14.79 -9.79 19.00
C MET A 220 15.80 -8.63 19.06
N MET A 221 15.44 -7.50 19.67
CA MET A 221 16.38 -6.38 19.84
C MET A 221 17.58 -6.77 20.70
N MET A 222 17.38 -7.57 21.76
CA MET A 222 18.46 -8.05 22.61
C MET A 222 19.38 -9.04 21.88
N LYS A 223 18.83 -9.97 21.09
CA LYS A 223 19.62 -10.86 20.22
C LYS A 223 20.44 -10.08 19.18
N VAL A 224 19.86 -9.06 18.55
CA VAL A 224 20.61 -8.17 17.65
C VAL A 224 21.74 -7.44 18.40
N ALA A 225 21.50 -6.99 19.64
CA ALA A 225 22.52 -6.35 20.46
C ALA A 225 23.69 -7.29 20.76
N GLU A 226 23.39 -8.56 21.08
CA GLU A 226 24.37 -9.61 21.31
C GLU A 226 25.23 -9.88 20.06
N ILE A 227 24.61 -10.09 18.90
CA ILE A 227 25.33 -10.33 17.63
C ILE A 227 26.22 -9.13 17.27
N LEU A 228 25.79 -7.91 17.57
CA LEU A 228 26.58 -6.69 17.34
C LEU A 228 27.65 -6.42 18.41
N GLY A 229 27.77 -7.26 19.44
CA GLY A 229 28.70 -7.06 20.56
C GLY A 229 28.37 -5.81 21.39
N LYS A 230 27.10 -5.43 21.49
CA LYS A 230 26.65 -4.20 22.18
C LYS A 230 25.92 -4.54 23.48
N LYS A 231 26.39 -3.95 24.58
CA LYS A 231 25.66 -3.96 25.85
C LYS A 231 24.45 -3.01 25.77
N ARG A 232 23.25 -3.55 25.88
CA ARG A 232 21.98 -2.82 25.79
C ARG A 232 21.06 -3.22 26.93
N THR A 233 20.32 -2.25 27.47
CA THR A 233 19.34 -2.49 28.53
C THR A 233 17.94 -2.24 27.99
N LEU A 234 17.03 -3.20 28.15
CA LEU A 234 15.62 -3.05 27.80
C LEU A 234 14.79 -2.84 29.07
N ILE A 235 14.11 -1.70 29.16
CA ILE A 235 13.29 -1.33 30.32
C ILE A 235 11.83 -1.31 29.89
N ARG A 236 11.01 -2.19 30.47
CA ARG A 236 9.57 -2.27 30.16
C ARG A 236 8.79 -1.23 30.96
N VAL A 237 8.01 -0.40 30.26
CA VAL A 237 7.20 0.66 30.89
C VAL A 237 5.69 0.42 30.67
N PRO A 238 4.84 0.65 31.69
CA PRO A 238 3.41 0.31 31.63
C PRO A 238 2.55 1.25 30.76
N PHE A 239 2.93 2.52 30.59
CA PHE A 239 2.01 3.55 30.06
C PHE A 239 2.56 4.40 28.89
N LEU A 240 3.47 3.88 28.06
CA LEU A 240 3.96 4.66 26.92
C LEU A 240 2.96 4.60 25.76
N THR A 241 2.17 5.64 25.51
CA THR A 241 1.17 5.62 24.42
C THR A 241 1.80 5.32 23.04
N PRO A 242 1.09 4.68 22.10
CA PRO A 242 1.61 4.42 20.75
C PRO A 242 2.10 5.68 20.03
N HIS A 243 1.44 6.81 20.24
CA HIS A 243 1.82 8.11 19.68
C HIS A 243 3.18 8.58 20.20
N LEU A 244 3.41 8.47 21.51
CA LEU A 244 4.68 8.84 22.11
C LEU A 244 5.80 7.88 21.70
N SER A 245 5.52 6.57 21.69
CA SER A 245 6.44 5.55 21.18
C SER A 245 6.84 5.82 19.74
N ALA A 246 5.88 6.15 18.86
CA ALA A 246 6.15 6.46 17.47
C ALA A 246 7.00 7.73 17.29
N LEU A 247 6.76 8.77 18.10
CA LEU A 247 7.57 9.97 18.11
C LEU A 247 9.03 9.64 18.48
N TRP A 248 9.24 8.88 19.55
CA TRP A 248 10.57 8.46 19.99
C TRP A 248 11.29 7.63 18.93
N VAL A 249 10.62 6.60 18.37
CA VAL A 249 11.19 5.76 17.31
C VAL A 249 11.55 6.60 16.08
N ARG A 250 10.72 7.59 15.72
CA ARG A 250 10.98 8.49 14.59
C ARG A 250 12.23 9.31 14.80
N LEU A 251 12.39 9.93 15.97
CA LEU A 251 13.56 10.76 16.29
C LEU A 251 14.84 9.94 16.27
N VAL A 252 14.80 8.73 16.85
CA VAL A 252 15.98 7.88 16.97
C VAL A 252 16.35 7.24 15.65
N THR A 253 15.40 6.77 14.84
CA THR A 253 15.71 5.99 13.63
C THR A 253 15.71 6.80 12.34
N GLY A 254 15.05 7.97 12.34
CA GLY A 254 14.79 8.77 11.13
C GLY A 254 13.75 8.14 10.19
N ALA A 255 13.03 7.09 10.62
CA ALA A 255 11.99 6.46 9.82
C ALA A 255 10.75 7.37 9.68
N PRO A 256 10.03 7.33 8.53
CA PRO A 256 8.84 8.17 8.32
C PRO A 256 7.72 7.82 9.31
N LYS A 257 6.94 8.84 9.72
CA LYS A 257 5.80 8.68 10.64
C LYS A 257 4.77 7.69 10.07
N ASP A 258 4.46 7.80 8.78
CA ASP A 258 3.47 6.96 8.08
C ASP A 258 3.87 5.48 8.03
N LEU A 259 5.16 5.19 8.19
CA LEU A 259 5.69 3.84 8.32
C LEU A 259 5.67 3.36 9.79
N ILE A 260 6.04 4.21 10.75
CA ILE A 260 6.17 3.80 12.15
C ILE A 260 4.81 3.56 12.81
N ASN A 261 3.86 4.47 12.61
CA ASN A 261 2.58 4.43 13.32
C ASN A 261 1.84 3.10 13.13
N PRO A 262 1.60 2.62 11.90
CA PRO A 262 0.83 1.40 11.70
C PRO A 262 1.60 0.15 12.16
N LEU A 263 2.94 0.15 12.05
CA LEU A 263 3.78 -0.94 12.56
C LEU A 263 3.62 -1.07 14.08
N ILE A 264 3.80 0.01 14.84
CA ILE A 264 3.67 0.00 16.31
C ILE A 264 2.26 -0.43 16.75
N GLU A 265 1.22 0.03 16.06
CA GLU A 265 -0.15 -0.39 16.36
C GLU A 265 -0.34 -1.89 16.17
N SER A 266 0.26 -2.48 15.13
CA SER A 266 0.17 -3.91 14.87
C SER A 266 0.96 -4.79 15.85
N LEU A 267 2.00 -4.26 16.52
CA LEU A 267 2.79 -5.00 17.52
C LEU A 267 1.96 -5.45 18.75
N LYS A 268 0.77 -4.90 18.93
CA LYS A 268 -0.11 -5.26 20.06
C LYS A 268 -0.80 -6.59 19.87
N SER A 269 -0.92 -7.07 18.63
CA SER A 269 -1.59 -8.33 18.31
C SER A 269 -0.56 -9.47 18.25
N PRO A 270 -0.82 -10.62 18.88
CA PRO A 270 0.03 -11.80 18.71
C PRO A 270 -0.06 -12.29 17.26
N LEU A 271 1.09 -12.51 16.62
CA LEU A 271 1.15 -12.91 15.22
C LEU A 271 1.91 -14.24 15.12
N LEU A 272 1.16 -15.34 15.22
CA LEU A 272 1.65 -16.72 15.24
C LEU A 272 1.11 -17.50 14.04
N VAL A 273 1.94 -18.39 13.48
CA VAL A 273 1.56 -19.26 12.37
C VAL A 273 0.55 -20.29 12.86
N ARG A 274 -0.51 -20.49 12.09
CA ARG A 274 -1.45 -21.60 12.32
C ARG A 274 -0.93 -22.85 11.65
N GLU A 275 -0.93 -23.97 12.38
CA GLU A 275 -0.48 -25.27 11.85
C GLU A 275 -1.24 -25.66 10.57
N SER A 276 -2.55 -25.38 10.52
CA SER A 276 -3.41 -25.66 9.37
C SER A 276 -3.06 -24.85 8.11
N HIS A 277 -2.33 -23.74 8.24
CA HIS A 277 -1.91 -22.88 7.14
C HIS A 277 -0.40 -22.88 6.93
N GLN A 278 0.36 -23.70 7.65
CA GLN A 278 1.81 -23.70 7.49
C GLN A 278 2.21 -24.23 6.11
N LEU A 279 3.01 -23.46 5.36
CA LEU A 279 3.59 -23.96 4.11
C LEU A 279 4.70 -24.96 4.41
N LYS A 280 4.59 -26.18 3.89
CA LYS A 280 5.63 -27.21 3.96
C LYS A 280 6.29 -27.33 2.59
N ILE A 281 7.60 -27.10 2.54
CA ILE A 281 8.42 -27.24 1.34
C ILE A 281 9.24 -28.53 1.49
N PRO A 282 9.05 -29.55 0.64
CA PRO A 282 9.81 -30.80 0.74
C PRO A 282 11.32 -30.55 0.75
N GLY A 283 12.02 -31.13 1.72
CA GLY A 283 13.48 -31.01 1.85
C GLY A 283 14.00 -29.66 2.33
N HIS A 284 13.14 -28.72 2.71
CA HIS A 284 13.56 -27.40 3.22
C HIS A 284 12.99 -27.13 4.62
N GLN A 285 13.88 -26.77 5.55
CA GLN A 285 13.52 -26.30 6.88
C GLN A 285 13.75 -24.80 6.97
N PHE A 286 12.78 -24.07 7.54
CA PHE A 286 12.88 -22.63 7.71
C PHE A 286 13.94 -22.30 8.76
N LEU A 287 14.66 -21.20 8.55
CA LEU A 287 15.76 -20.78 9.41
C LEU A 287 15.26 -20.37 10.79
N GLY A 288 16.03 -20.75 11.81
CA GLY A 288 15.88 -20.27 13.17
C GLY A 288 16.16 -18.77 13.28
N ILE A 289 15.74 -18.18 14.41
CA ILE A 289 15.88 -16.75 14.67
C ILE A 289 17.34 -16.31 14.68
N ASP A 290 18.24 -17.12 15.24
CA ASP A 290 19.65 -16.76 15.39
C ASP A 290 20.37 -16.73 14.06
N GLU A 291 20.17 -17.73 13.20
CA GLU A 291 20.69 -17.74 11.82
C GLU A 291 20.10 -16.60 10.98
N SER A 292 18.78 -16.39 11.10
CA SER A 292 18.08 -15.33 10.37
C SER A 292 18.62 -13.94 10.70
N LEU A 293 18.86 -13.66 11.98
CA LEU A 293 19.42 -12.39 12.44
C LEU A 293 20.89 -12.25 12.04
N LYS A 294 21.70 -13.31 12.16
CA LYS A 294 23.11 -13.30 11.70
C LYS A 294 23.21 -12.96 10.22
N GLN A 295 22.46 -13.65 9.35
CA GLN A 295 22.43 -13.37 7.90
C GLN A 295 21.97 -11.93 7.60
N ALA A 296 20.98 -11.43 8.34
CA ALA A 296 20.49 -10.07 8.17
C ALA A 296 21.50 -9.01 8.63
N ILE A 297 22.30 -9.28 9.65
CA ILE A 297 23.35 -8.39 10.17
C ILE A 297 24.60 -8.40 9.28
N GLU A 298 25.04 -9.56 8.81
CA GLU A 298 26.19 -9.68 7.89
C GLU A 298 26.02 -8.81 6.64
N ASN A 299 24.79 -8.77 6.12
CA ASN A 299 24.44 -7.99 4.93
C ASN A 299 23.94 -6.57 5.27
N TYR A 300 24.01 -6.13 6.52
CA TYR A 300 23.53 -4.83 6.97
C TYR A 300 24.57 -3.73 6.71
N SER A 301 24.13 -2.66 6.07
CA SER A 301 24.96 -1.47 5.84
C SER A 301 24.26 -0.20 6.30
N THR A 302 25.02 0.68 6.96
CA THR A 302 24.59 2.02 7.37
C THR A 302 24.92 3.09 6.32
N ALA A 303 25.68 2.75 5.27
CA ALA A 303 26.19 3.71 4.29
C ALA A 303 25.09 4.38 3.45
N LYS A 304 23.98 3.68 3.19
CA LYS A 304 22.87 4.18 2.39
C LYS A 304 21.60 4.34 3.23
N LYS A 305 20.87 5.43 3.00
CA LYS A 305 19.53 5.61 3.60
C LYS A 305 18.60 4.49 3.09
N PRO A 306 17.88 3.77 3.96
CA PRO A 306 17.02 2.67 3.53
C PRO A 306 15.99 3.15 2.53
N HIS A 307 15.71 2.34 1.51
CA HIS A 307 14.74 2.70 0.48
C HIS A 307 13.37 3.06 1.08
N ALA A 308 12.93 2.32 2.11
CA ALA A 308 11.68 2.59 2.82
C ALA A 308 11.62 4.00 3.47
N PHE A 309 12.76 4.61 3.78
CA PHE A 309 12.85 5.90 4.47
C PHE A 309 13.09 7.07 3.51
N GLN A 310 13.26 6.78 2.22
CA GLN A 310 13.47 7.79 1.18
C GLN A 310 12.13 8.39 0.73
N ALA A 311 12.11 9.71 0.51
CA ALA A 311 10.98 10.38 -0.11
C ALA A 311 10.88 9.99 -1.60
N PRO A 312 9.67 9.99 -2.19
CA PRO A 312 9.51 9.76 -3.63
C PRO A 312 10.27 10.82 -4.44
N ARG A 313 11.06 10.41 -5.44
CA ARG A 313 11.86 11.32 -6.29
C ARG A 313 11.00 12.09 -7.31
N ASP A 314 9.96 11.45 -7.85
CA ASP A 314 9.25 11.92 -9.06
C ASP A 314 7.91 12.63 -8.81
N ALA A 315 7.53 12.85 -7.56
CA ALA A 315 6.19 13.31 -7.22
C ALA A 315 5.98 14.83 -7.20
N ARG A 316 6.93 15.65 -7.71
CA ARG A 316 6.90 17.12 -7.52
C ARG A 316 5.56 17.74 -7.94
N HIS A 317 4.87 18.31 -6.96
CA HIS A 317 3.58 19.00 -7.10
C HIS A 317 2.42 18.13 -7.61
N GLN A 318 2.53 16.81 -7.53
CA GLN A 318 1.37 15.93 -7.72
C GLN A 318 0.61 15.78 -6.41
N VAL A 319 -0.71 15.76 -6.54
CA VAL A 319 -1.65 15.53 -5.46
C VAL A 319 -2.38 14.23 -5.71
N ARG A 320 -2.46 13.42 -4.66
CA ARG A 320 -3.33 12.27 -4.58
C ARG A 320 -4.26 12.44 -3.40
N SER A 321 -5.56 12.32 -3.64
CA SER A 321 -6.57 12.34 -2.59
C SER A 321 -7.43 11.09 -2.74
N VAL A 322 -7.63 10.31 -1.70
CA VAL A 322 -8.42 9.08 -1.70
C VAL A 322 -9.25 9.05 -0.42
N GLN A 323 -10.58 9.03 -0.58
CA GLN A 323 -11.52 9.00 0.54
C GLN A 323 -12.50 7.85 0.35
N ARG A 324 -12.47 6.90 1.30
CA ARG A 324 -13.52 5.90 1.44
C ARG A 324 -14.76 6.52 2.07
N MET A 325 -15.91 6.21 1.50
CA MET A 325 -17.22 6.69 1.89
C MET A 325 -18.20 5.51 1.93
N PRO A 326 -19.26 5.57 2.75
CA PRO A 326 -20.30 4.54 2.70
C PRO A 326 -20.97 4.54 1.33
N LEU A 327 -21.25 3.34 0.81
CA LEU A 327 -22.11 3.19 -0.36
C LEU A 327 -23.54 2.94 0.15
N PRO A 328 -24.52 3.83 -0.13
CA PRO A 328 -25.89 3.58 0.30
C PRO A 328 -26.46 2.30 -0.35
N PRO A 329 -27.37 1.58 0.32
CA PRO A 329 -27.92 0.34 -0.22
C PRO A 329 -28.55 0.52 -1.60
N GLY A 330 -28.19 -0.35 -2.54
CA GLY A 330 -28.67 -0.31 -3.93
C GLY A 330 -28.06 0.77 -4.81
N TRP A 331 -27.12 1.56 -4.30
CA TRP A 331 -26.39 2.54 -5.11
C TRP A 331 -25.16 1.90 -5.76
N THR A 332 -24.80 2.43 -6.92
CA THR A 332 -23.59 2.11 -7.67
C THR A 332 -22.56 3.24 -7.57
N ALA A 333 -21.34 3.01 -8.07
CA ALA A 333 -20.35 4.06 -8.23
C ALA A 333 -20.89 5.22 -9.10
N LYS A 334 -21.75 4.91 -10.09
CA LYS A 334 -22.44 5.88 -10.93
C LYS A 334 -23.36 6.78 -10.14
N ASP A 335 -24.20 6.21 -9.28
CA ASP A 335 -25.12 6.98 -8.44
C ASP A 335 -24.36 7.93 -7.52
N VAL A 336 -23.27 7.46 -6.90
CA VAL A 336 -22.41 8.29 -6.05
C VAL A 336 -21.77 9.43 -6.84
N ALA A 337 -21.29 9.16 -8.05
CA ALA A 337 -20.68 10.20 -8.89
C ALA A 337 -21.69 11.28 -9.29
N MET A 338 -22.90 10.88 -9.72
CA MET A 338 -23.98 11.81 -10.07
C MET A 338 -24.43 12.63 -8.86
N GLU A 339 -24.64 11.96 -7.72
CA GLU A 339 -24.99 12.62 -6.46
C GLU A 339 -23.91 13.62 -6.02
N TYR A 340 -22.63 13.31 -6.21
CA TYR A 340 -21.54 14.24 -5.92
C TYR A 340 -21.68 15.52 -6.74
N MET A 341 -21.96 15.40 -8.05
CA MET A 341 -22.15 16.57 -8.92
C MET A 341 -23.39 17.39 -8.52
N ALA A 342 -24.47 16.74 -8.09
CA ALA A 342 -25.69 17.39 -7.61
C ALA A 342 -25.54 18.02 -6.21
N TYR A 343 -24.67 17.46 -5.37
CA TYR A 343 -24.45 17.91 -3.99
C TYR A 343 -23.65 19.20 -3.89
N LEU A 344 -22.62 19.36 -4.72
CA LEU A 344 -21.69 20.50 -4.62
C LEU A 344 -22.35 21.89 -4.77
N PRO A 345 -23.39 22.10 -5.60
CA PRO A 345 -24.10 23.38 -5.66
C PRO A 345 -24.95 23.71 -4.43
N VAL A 346 -25.42 22.69 -3.70
CA VAL A 346 -26.39 22.84 -2.59
C VAL A 346 -25.75 22.69 -1.21
N MET A 347 -24.51 22.19 -1.13
CA MET A 347 -23.77 22.08 0.13
C MET A 347 -23.58 23.45 0.80
N LYS A 348 -23.49 23.50 2.13
CA LYS A 348 -23.25 24.74 2.88
C LYS A 348 -21.81 24.80 3.44
N PRO A 349 -21.07 25.90 3.23
CA PRO A 349 -21.41 27.05 2.39
C PRO A 349 -21.36 26.68 0.89
N GLY A 350 -22.33 27.15 0.10
CA GLY A 350 -22.43 26.81 -1.31
C GLY A 350 -21.67 27.81 -2.18
N PHE A 351 -20.40 27.52 -2.49
CA PHE A 351 -19.53 28.44 -3.24
C PHE A 351 -19.36 28.10 -4.73
N MET A 352 -19.85 26.94 -5.17
CA MET A 352 -19.71 26.48 -6.56
C MET A 352 -21.05 26.34 -7.28
N LYS A 353 -21.01 26.54 -8.60
CA LYS A 353 -21.99 26.08 -9.57
C LYS A 353 -21.39 24.90 -10.32
N VAL A 354 -22.18 23.85 -10.52
CA VAL A 354 -21.78 22.67 -11.30
C VAL A 354 -22.75 22.55 -12.48
N GLU A 355 -22.20 22.46 -13.68
CA GLU A 355 -22.96 22.22 -14.91
C GLU A 355 -22.50 20.88 -15.49
N VAL A 356 -23.43 19.94 -15.60
CA VAL A 356 -23.19 18.60 -16.14
C VAL A 356 -23.81 18.52 -17.54
N THR A 357 -23.03 18.01 -18.48
CA THR A 357 -23.44 17.62 -19.83
C THR A 357 -23.03 16.16 -20.04
N ASP A 358 -23.43 15.53 -21.15
CA ASP A 358 -23.13 14.12 -21.41
C ASP A 358 -21.64 13.76 -21.32
N ARG A 359 -20.76 14.66 -21.77
CA ARG A 359 -19.31 14.42 -21.83
C ARG A 359 -18.50 15.28 -20.86
N TRP A 360 -19.06 16.39 -20.36
CA TRP A 360 -18.30 17.40 -19.62
C TRP A 360 -18.98 17.80 -18.32
N VAL A 361 -18.17 18.01 -17.28
CA VAL A 361 -18.59 18.62 -16.02
C VAL A 361 -17.78 19.88 -15.78
N TYR A 362 -18.48 21.00 -15.59
CA TYR A 362 -17.88 22.29 -15.37
C TYR A 362 -18.14 22.78 -13.96
N PHE A 363 -17.07 23.12 -13.24
CA PHE A 363 -17.13 23.71 -11.91
C PHE A 363 -16.78 25.18 -12.02
N SER A 364 -17.70 26.06 -11.64
CA SER A 364 -17.50 27.51 -11.60
C SER A 364 -17.76 28.04 -10.19
N ASN A 365 -17.18 29.19 -9.82
CA ASN A 365 -17.70 29.93 -8.67
C ASN A 365 -19.07 30.54 -9.01
N ARG A 366 -19.92 30.79 -8.00
CA ARG A 366 -21.27 31.36 -8.24
C ARG A 366 -21.23 32.79 -8.82
N PHE A 367 -20.17 33.53 -8.54
CA PHE A 367 -19.90 34.85 -9.10
C PHE A 367 -18.38 35.08 -9.11
N PRO A 368 -17.75 35.53 -10.20
CA PRO A 368 -18.32 35.92 -11.50
C PRO A 368 -18.31 34.77 -12.55
N TYR A 369 -18.66 33.52 -12.17
CA TYR A 369 -18.75 32.36 -13.06
C TYR A 369 -17.44 31.91 -13.74
N ILE A 370 -16.31 32.17 -13.09
CA ILE A 370 -14.98 31.72 -13.52
C ILE A 370 -14.93 30.19 -13.46
N ARG A 371 -14.52 29.56 -14.56
CA ARG A 371 -14.29 28.10 -14.65
C ARG A 371 -13.10 27.69 -13.76
N LEU A 372 -13.41 27.10 -12.62
CA LEU A 372 -12.45 26.62 -11.62
C LEU A 372 -11.84 25.28 -12.02
N LEU A 373 -12.66 24.36 -12.51
CA LEU A 373 -12.25 23.02 -12.93
C LEU A 373 -13.13 22.56 -14.10
N VAL A 374 -12.52 21.85 -15.05
CA VAL A 374 -13.22 21.21 -16.16
C VAL A 374 -12.86 19.74 -16.16
N LEU A 375 -13.86 18.89 -16.06
CA LEU A 375 -13.73 17.43 -16.12
C LEU A 375 -14.37 16.89 -17.39
N GLU A 376 -13.73 15.89 -17.99
CA GLU A 376 -14.25 15.13 -19.11
C GLU A 376 -14.60 13.72 -18.63
N TYR A 377 -15.85 13.29 -18.81
CA TYR A 377 -16.27 11.93 -18.52
C TYR A 377 -15.65 10.94 -19.52
N SER A 378 -15.14 9.81 -19.02
CA SER A 378 -14.51 8.78 -19.84
C SER A 378 -15.38 7.52 -19.88
N PRO A 379 -16.35 7.41 -20.80
CA PRO A 379 -17.23 6.24 -20.90
C PRO A 379 -16.46 4.96 -21.18
N ASP A 380 -15.42 5.01 -22.04
CA ASP A 380 -14.58 3.83 -22.34
C ASP A 380 -13.82 3.28 -21.13
N ARG A 381 -13.76 4.08 -20.05
CA ARG A 381 -13.08 3.73 -18.79
C ARG A 381 -14.02 3.79 -17.59
N SER A 382 -15.33 3.85 -17.81
CA SER A 382 -16.36 3.85 -16.79
C SER A 382 -17.32 2.70 -17.04
N TRP A 383 -17.63 1.95 -16.00
CA TRP A 383 -18.49 0.77 -16.06
C TRP A 383 -18.98 0.42 -14.65
N GLY A 384 -20.24 0.01 -14.49
CA GLY A 384 -20.88 -0.51 -13.27
C GLY A 384 -20.37 0.00 -11.92
N HIS A 385 -19.22 -0.51 -11.49
CA HIS A 385 -18.53 -0.24 -10.22
C HIS A 385 -17.43 0.83 -10.28
N ARG A 386 -17.30 1.59 -11.37
CA ARG A 386 -16.27 2.62 -11.56
C ARG A 386 -16.72 3.72 -12.51
N GLU A 387 -16.59 4.98 -12.09
CA GLU A 387 -16.77 6.16 -12.92
C GLU A 387 -15.49 7.01 -12.98
N LEU A 388 -15.08 7.40 -14.18
CA LEU A 388 -13.83 8.11 -14.40
C LEU A 388 -14.03 9.45 -15.11
N PHE A 389 -13.41 10.49 -14.55
CA PHE A 389 -13.43 11.85 -15.07
C PHE A 389 -12.00 12.39 -15.21
N TYR A 390 -11.55 12.73 -16.41
CA TYR A 390 -10.24 13.34 -16.63
C TYR A 390 -10.28 14.84 -16.37
N VAL A 391 -9.27 15.35 -15.67
CA VAL A 391 -9.07 16.79 -15.46
C VAL A 391 -8.49 17.41 -16.73
N ARG A 392 -9.29 18.22 -17.42
CA ARG A 392 -8.92 18.84 -18.70
C ARG A 392 -8.58 20.32 -18.62
N GLY A 393 -8.96 20.99 -17.54
CA GLY A 393 -8.61 22.40 -17.37
C GLY A 393 -9.29 23.07 -16.19
N GLY A 394 -9.44 24.39 -16.31
CA GLY A 394 -9.91 25.28 -15.25
C GLY A 394 -8.77 25.96 -14.50
N LEU A 395 -9.11 26.98 -13.71
CA LEU A 395 -8.16 27.79 -12.96
C LEU A 395 -7.37 26.98 -11.91
N PHE A 396 -7.91 25.88 -11.41
CA PHE A 396 -7.28 25.10 -10.33
C PHE A 396 -6.19 24.15 -10.81
N SER A 397 -6.22 23.71 -12.07
CA SER A 397 -5.34 22.63 -12.55
C SER A 397 -4.37 23.09 -13.63
N LYS A 398 -3.14 22.60 -13.57
CA LYS A 398 -2.21 22.62 -14.72
C LYS A 398 -2.59 21.51 -15.67
N LYS A 399 -2.48 21.75 -16.99
CA LYS A 399 -2.65 20.69 -18.00
C LYS A 399 -1.58 19.61 -17.77
N SER A 400 -1.96 18.46 -17.20
CA SER A 400 -1.07 17.33 -16.91
C SER A 400 -1.40 16.07 -17.69
N GLY A 401 -2.52 16.05 -18.46
CA GLY A 401 -3.00 14.94 -19.26
C GLY A 401 -3.48 13.70 -18.47
N ARG A 402 -2.95 13.48 -17.26
CA ARG A 402 -3.18 12.30 -16.41
C ARG A 402 -4.05 12.56 -15.18
N GLY A 403 -4.25 13.84 -14.83
CA GLY A 403 -5.10 14.22 -13.70
C GLY A 403 -6.51 13.67 -13.88
N ARG A 404 -7.05 13.04 -12.84
CA ARG A 404 -8.39 12.41 -12.90
C ARG A 404 -9.06 12.38 -11.54
N LEU A 405 -10.38 12.44 -11.56
CA LEU A 405 -11.29 12.13 -10.45
C LEU A 405 -11.96 10.80 -10.78
N GLU A 406 -12.04 9.92 -9.79
CA GLU A 406 -12.61 8.60 -9.93
C GLU A 406 -13.55 8.30 -8.76
N PHE A 407 -14.68 7.67 -9.06
CA PHE A 407 -15.54 7.03 -8.07
C PHE A 407 -15.50 5.53 -8.31
N ARG A 408 -15.28 4.74 -7.27
CA ARG A 408 -15.12 3.30 -7.39
C ARG A 408 -15.78 2.58 -6.24
N GLU A 409 -16.63 1.64 -6.56
CA GLU A 409 -17.16 0.69 -5.59
C GLU A 409 -16.07 -0.33 -5.21
N VAL A 410 -15.94 -0.57 -3.91
CA VAL A 410 -14.97 -1.49 -3.31
C VAL A 410 -15.62 -2.35 -2.23
N LEU A 411 -14.89 -3.37 -1.76
CA LEU A 411 -15.34 -4.27 -0.69
C LEU A 411 -16.68 -4.97 -0.99
N GLY A 412 -16.93 -5.29 -2.26
CA GLY A 412 -18.14 -5.98 -2.70
C GLY A 412 -19.42 -5.18 -2.49
N GLY A 413 -19.42 -3.88 -2.79
CA GLY A 413 -20.64 -3.06 -2.75
C GLY A 413 -20.98 -2.45 -1.39
N THR A 414 -20.04 -2.46 -0.44
CA THR A 414 -20.28 -1.88 0.90
C THR A 414 -19.69 -0.48 1.05
N ALA A 415 -18.76 -0.09 0.18
CA ALA A 415 -18.12 1.21 0.22
C ALA A 415 -17.83 1.75 -1.19
N CYS A 416 -17.77 3.07 -1.28
CA CYS A 416 -17.32 3.78 -2.48
C CYS A 416 -16.08 4.61 -2.13
N ILE A 417 -15.07 4.54 -2.98
CA ILE A 417 -13.91 5.41 -2.91
C ILE A 417 -14.06 6.51 -3.94
N ALA A 418 -13.93 7.76 -3.48
CA ALA A 418 -13.70 8.89 -4.36
C ALA A 418 -12.22 9.27 -4.31
N ALA A 419 -11.59 9.32 -5.48
CA ALA A 419 -10.16 9.45 -5.61
C ALA A 419 -9.75 10.49 -6.65
N ILE A 420 -8.91 11.44 -6.25
CA ILE A 420 -8.17 12.31 -7.14
C ILE A 420 -6.75 11.75 -7.32
N HIS A 421 -6.34 11.61 -8.57
CA HIS A 421 -5.01 11.13 -8.93
C HIS A 421 -4.33 12.08 -9.91
N ASP A 422 -3.00 12.17 -9.83
CA ASP A 422 -2.14 12.95 -10.74
C ASP A 422 -2.56 14.42 -10.93
N PHE A 423 -3.30 14.98 -9.96
CA PHE A 423 -3.74 16.36 -10.00
C PHE A 423 -2.55 17.28 -9.74
N ARG A 424 -2.38 18.30 -10.59
CA ARG A 424 -1.31 19.29 -10.45
C ARG A 424 -1.95 20.67 -10.25
N PRO A 425 -1.82 21.28 -9.07
CA PRO A 425 -2.40 22.60 -8.82
C PRO A 425 -1.69 23.68 -9.65
N ARG A 426 -2.47 24.67 -10.10
CA ARG A 426 -1.93 25.82 -10.84
C ARG A 426 -1.27 26.86 -9.92
N ILE A 427 -1.86 27.08 -8.74
CA ILE A 427 -1.40 28.06 -7.74
C ILE A 427 -0.11 27.62 -7.04
N PRO A 428 0.63 28.56 -6.41
CA PRO A 428 1.83 28.23 -5.64
C PRO A 428 1.56 27.13 -4.60
N TRP A 429 2.51 26.20 -4.47
CA TRP A 429 2.33 24.96 -3.70
C TRP A 429 1.94 25.18 -2.24
N TYR A 430 2.55 26.17 -1.58
CA TYR A 430 2.22 26.50 -0.19
C TYR A 430 0.77 27.00 -0.06
N VAL A 431 0.33 27.88 -0.97
CA VAL A 431 -1.04 28.39 -1.02
C VAL A 431 -2.02 27.25 -1.25
N TYR A 432 -1.72 26.33 -2.18
CA TYR A 432 -2.55 25.14 -2.42
C TYR A 432 -2.78 24.30 -1.16
N LYS A 433 -1.70 24.00 -0.44
CA LYS A 433 -1.73 23.16 0.78
C LYS A 433 -2.63 23.75 1.87
N VAL A 434 -2.60 25.07 2.05
CA VAL A 434 -3.36 25.75 3.12
C VAL A 434 -4.75 26.22 2.68
N THR A 435 -5.11 26.06 1.41
CA THR A 435 -6.42 26.47 0.85
C THR A 435 -7.16 25.30 0.20
N GLN A 436 -6.96 25.08 -1.11
CA GLN A 436 -7.70 24.11 -1.92
C GLN A 436 -7.62 22.69 -1.35
N ALA A 437 -6.47 22.27 -0.82
CA ALA A 437 -6.31 20.95 -0.24
C ALA A 437 -7.18 20.75 1.02
N LEU A 438 -7.32 21.78 1.86
CA LEU A 438 -8.17 21.72 3.07
C LEU A 438 -9.65 21.81 2.70
N VAL A 439 -10.00 22.69 1.77
CA VAL A 439 -11.37 22.82 1.25
C VAL A 439 -11.82 21.49 0.62
N HIS A 440 -10.96 20.85 -0.18
CA HIS A 440 -11.26 19.54 -0.76
C HIS A 440 -11.58 18.50 0.33
N LEU A 441 -10.74 18.35 1.36
CA LEU A 441 -11.01 17.43 2.46
C LEU A 441 -12.33 17.75 3.20
N PHE A 442 -12.61 19.03 3.41
CA PHE A 442 -13.87 19.45 4.02
C PHE A 442 -15.07 19.04 3.16
N VAL A 443 -15.02 19.30 1.86
CA VAL A 443 -16.07 18.90 0.89
C VAL A 443 -16.29 17.39 0.93
N MET A 444 -15.23 16.59 0.84
CA MET A 444 -15.32 15.13 0.85
C MET A 444 -15.91 14.60 2.17
N LYS A 445 -15.55 15.20 3.31
CA LYS A 445 -16.12 14.84 4.61
C LYS A 445 -17.62 15.16 4.71
N GLN A 446 -18.05 16.31 4.19
CA GLN A 446 -19.47 16.67 4.18
C GLN A 446 -20.27 15.78 3.23
N PHE A 447 -19.71 15.46 2.07
CA PHE A 447 -20.32 14.54 1.13
C PHE A 447 -20.44 13.11 1.69
N ALA A 448 -19.41 12.61 2.38
CA ALA A 448 -19.48 11.31 3.05
C ALA A 448 -20.58 11.25 4.11
N ARG A 449 -20.82 12.35 4.85
CA ARG A 449 -21.93 12.46 5.80
C ARG A 449 -23.29 12.50 5.10
N HIS A 450 -23.37 13.16 3.95
CA HIS A 450 -24.57 13.18 3.12
C HIS A 450 -24.95 11.77 2.67
N LEU A 451 -24.01 11.01 2.10
CA LEU A 451 -24.20 9.61 1.72
C LEU A 451 -24.62 8.74 2.91
N ALA A 452 -23.98 8.92 4.07
CA ALA A 452 -24.35 8.19 5.29
C ALA A 452 -25.79 8.46 5.75
N SER A 453 -26.39 9.59 5.36
CA SER A 453 -27.78 9.90 5.70
C SER A 453 -28.81 9.20 4.81
N GLY A 454 -28.39 8.58 3.70
CA GLY A 454 -29.26 7.86 2.75
C GLY A 454 -30.22 8.75 1.94
N ARG A 455 -30.19 10.07 2.12
CA ARG A 455 -31.05 11.01 1.40
C ARG A 455 -30.49 11.29 0.01
N LYS A 456 -31.24 10.94 -1.03
CA LYS A 456 -31.00 11.42 -2.41
C LYS A 456 -31.36 12.90 -2.49
N LEU A 457 -30.51 13.68 -3.14
CA LEU A 457 -30.94 14.96 -3.69
C LEU A 457 -31.87 14.62 -4.86
N GLY A 458 -33.16 14.89 -4.68
CA GLY A 458 -34.24 14.48 -5.58
C GLY A 458 -34.06 14.98 -7.01
#